data_AF-A0A7K4HF24-F1
#
_entry.id   AF-A0A7K4HF24-F1
#
_cell.length_a   1.000
_cell.length_b   1.000
_cell.length_c   1.000
_cell.angle_alpha   90.00
_cell.angle_beta   90.00
_cell.angle_gamma   90.00
#
_symmetry.space_group_name_H-M   'P 1'
#
loop_
_entity.id
_entity.type
_entity.pdbx_description
1 polymer ?
#
loop_
_entity_poly.entity_id
_entity_poly.type
_entity_poly.pdbx_seq_one_letter_code
_entity_poly.pdbx_strand_id
1 'polypeptide(L)' 'MGKPPSYVKKWLTFQTGEGKKGIKHYNIIYTEKGHGDDAVVEISKMFRPFLDHESVEGKFEVLVSARDALKILG' A
#
# COMPACT_ATOMS: atom_id res chain seq x y z
N MET A 1 1.13 14.67 2.52
CA MET A 1 1.36 13.28 2.98
C MET A 1 2.33 13.32 4.13
N GLY A 2 2.08 12.55 5.20
CA GLY A 2 3.00 12.46 6.34
C GLY A 2 4.35 11.84 5.94
N LYS A 3 5.34 11.96 6.84
CA LYS A 3 6.64 11.31 6.63
C LYS A 3 6.43 9.78 6.59
N PRO A 4 7.00 9.07 5.60
CA PRO A 4 6.95 7.61 5.60
C PRO A 4 7.54 7.04 6.89
N PRO A 5 7.04 5.88 7.37
CA PRO A 5 7.59 5.21 8.52
C PRO A 5 9.09 4.92 8.33
N SER A 6 9.89 4.95 9.40
CA SER A 6 11.35 4.85 9.30
C SER A 6 11.86 3.54 8.69
N TYR A 7 11.06 2.48 8.77
CA TYR A 7 11.36 1.16 8.20
C TYR A 7 11.03 1.04 6.71
N VAL A 8 10.48 2.10 6.07
CA VAL A 8 10.26 2.14 4.62
C VAL A 8 11.57 2.48 3.91
N LYS A 9 12.07 1.54 3.12
CA LYS A 9 13.33 1.69 2.35
C LYS A 9 13.13 2.38 1.02
N LYS A 10 12.00 2.14 0.38
CA LYS A 10 11.71 2.64 -0.97
C LYS A 10 10.21 2.72 -1.18
N TRP A 11 9.77 3.81 -1.81
CA TRP A 11 8.39 4.02 -2.21
C TRP A 11 8.40 4.38 -3.69
N LEU A 12 7.81 3.51 -4.50
CA LEU A 12 7.62 3.74 -5.93
C LEU A 12 6.15 4.01 -6.21
N THR A 13 5.92 4.96 -7.11
CA THR A 13 4.60 5.45 -7.43
C THR A 13 4.42 5.44 -8.94
N PHE A 14 3.35 4.84 -9.43
CA PHE A 14 3.03 4.75 -10.85
C PHE A 14 1.61 5.21 -11.08
N GLN A 15 1.37 5.91 -12.18
CA GLN A 15 0.06 6.38 -12.55
C GLN A 15 -0.23 6.02 -14.00
N THR A 16 -1.48 5.66 -14.27
CA THR A 16 -1.95 5.40 -15.63
C THR A 16 -3.41 5.81 -15.76
N GLY A 17 -3.83 6.18 -16.96
CA GLY A 17 -5.24 6.48 -17.22
C GLY A 17 -6.11 5.22 -17.17
N GLU A 18 -7.27 5.30 -16.55
CA GLU A 18 -8.31 4.25 -16.55
C GLU A 18 -9.45 4.59 -17.52
N GLY A 19 -9.11 5.15 -18.68
CA GLY A 19 -10.09 5.57 -19.68
C GLY A 19 -11.16 6.49 -19.07
N LYS A 20 -12.43 6.03 -19.05
CA LYS A 20 -13.57 6.79 -18.51
C LYS A 20 -13.66 6.82 -16.98
N LYS A 21 -12.87 6.00 -16.27
CA LYS A 21 -12.90 5.90 -14.80
C LYS A 21 -11.86 6.78 -14.09
N GLY A 22 -11.10 7.59 -14.84
CA GLY A 22 -10.13 8.53 -14.28
C GLY A 22 -8.70 8.01 -14.31
N ILE A 23 -8.04 7.97 -13.14
CA ILE A 23 -6.60 7.67 -13.01
C ILE A 23 -6.41 6.51 -12.02
N LYS A 24 -5.64 5.49 -12.40
CA LYS A 24 -5.13 4.48 -11.47
C LYS A 24 -3.81 4.93 -10.87
N HIS A 25 -3.69 4.75 -9.57
CA HIS A 25 -2.50 5.06 -8.81
C HIS A 25 -1.98 3.78 -8.13
N TYR A 26 -0.77 3.37 -8.47
CA TYR A 26 -0.10 2.23 -7.87
C TYR A 26 1.01 2.69 -6.95
N ASN A 27 1.09 2.08 -5.77
CA ASN A 27 2.16 2.30 -4.81
C ASN A 27 2.85 0.97 -4.52
N ILE A 28 4.16 0.89 -4.75
CA ILE A 28 4.99 -0.26 -4.36
C ILE A 28 5.91 0.22 -3.24
N ILE A 29 5.71 -0.31 -2.05
CA ILE A 29 6.37 0.16 -0.83
C ILE A 29 7.22 -0.98 -0.28
N TYR A 30 8.53 -0.78 -0.24
CA TYR A 30 9.50 -1.75 0.25
C TYR A 30 9.86 -1.42 1.70
N THR A 31 9.76 -2.41 2.58
CA THR A 31 10.03 -2.27 4.00
C THR A 31 11.23 -3.10 4.45
N GLU A 32 11.74 -2.80 5.64
CA GLU A 32 12.61 -3.71 6.36
C GLU A 32 11.94 -5.07 6.63
N LYS A 33 12.75 -6.13 6.65
CA LYS A 33 12.25 -7.48 6.89
C LYS A 33 11.59 -7.55 8.26
N GLY A 34 10.36 -8.09 8.31
CA GLY A 34 9.58 -8.20 9.55
C GLY A 34 8.61 -7.05 9.78
N HIS A 35 8.66 -5.96 9.01
CA HIS A 35 7.76 -4.81 9.14
C HIS A 35 6.66 -4.77 8.07
N GLY A 36 6.34 -5.92 7.45
CA GLY A 36 5.27 -6.00 6.44
C GLY A 36 3.92 -5.62 7.01
N ASP A 37 3.55 -6.19 8.15
CA ASP A 37 2.25 -5.99 8.78
C ASP A 37 2.09 -4.57 9.33
N ASP A 38 3.12 -4.06 10.00
CA ASP A 38 3.17 -2.67 10.48
C ASP A 38 3.00 -1.69 9.32
N ALA A 39 3.69 -1.94 8.20
CA ALA A 39 3.56 -1.13 6.99
C ALA A 39 2.12 -1.09 6.50
N VAL A 40 1.45 -2.24 6.41
CA VAL A 40 0.06 -2.29 5.94
C VAL A 40 -0.86 -1.46 6.81
N VAL A 41 -0.72 -1.55 8.14
CA VAL A 41 -1.55 -0.78 9.08
C VAL A 41 -1.28 0.72 8.95
N GLU A 42 -0.02 1.14 8.98
CA GLU A 42 0.33 2.56 8.92
C GLU A 42 0.00 3.19 7.55
N ILE A 43 0.28 2.48 6.46
CA ILE A 43 -0.05 2.90 5.09
C ILE A 43 -1.56 3.00 4.93
N SER A 44 -2.32 2.02 5.42
CA SER A 44 -3.79 2.08 5.40
C SER A 44 -4.31 3.32 6.11
N LYS A 45 -3.76 3.66 7.29
CA LYS A 45 -4.13 4.89 8.01
C LYS A 45 -3.79 6.16 7.22
N MET A 46 -2.64 6.21 6.54
CA MET A 46 -2.24 7.35 5.71
C MET A 46 -3.18 7.55 4.52
N PHE A 47 -3.66 6.47 3.91
CA PHE A 47 -4.52 6.51 2.73
C PHE A 47 -6.01 6.57 3.06
N ARG A 48 -6.42 6.17 4.27
CA ARG A 48 -7.82 6.13 4.69
C ARG A 48 -8.62 7.41 4.38
N PRO A 49 -8.11 8.62 4.66
CA PRO A 49 -8.86 9.85 4.36
C PRO A 49 -9.13 10.06 2.88
N PHE A 50 -8.30 9.49 1.99
CA PHE A 50 -8.50 9.56 0.55
C PHE A 50 -9.50 8.52 0.06
N LEU A 51 -9.52 7.35 0.70
CA LEU A 51 -10.41 6.24 0.34
C LEU A 51 -11.83 6.41 0.87
N ASP A 52 -12.03 7.25 1.90
CA ASP A 52 -13.37 7.60 2.37
C ASP A 52 -14.09 8.60 1.42
N HIS A 53 -13.45 9.04 0.32
CA HIS A 53 -14.07 9.88 -0.69
C HIS A 53 -14.83 9.03 -1.73
N GLU A 54 -16.09 9.36 -2.02
CA GLU A 54 -16.99 8.54 -2.89
C GLU A 54 -16.45 8.30 -4.30
N SER A 55 -15.57 9.18 -4.80
CA SER A 55 -14.97 9.08 -6.13
C SER A 55 -13.70 8.23 -6.18
N VAL A 56 -13.29 7.59 -5.08
CA VAL A 56 -12.03 6.87 -4.95
C VAL A 56 -12.28 5.42 -4.54
N GLU A 57 -11.88 4.48 -5.39
CA GLU A 57 -11.83 3.07 -5.05
C GLU A 57 -10.39 2.70 -4.67
N GLY A 58 -10.22 2.06 -3.50
CA GLY A 58 -8.91 1.66 -2.99
C GLY A 58 -8.81 0.16 -2.78
N LYS A 59 -7.71 -0.43 -3.25
CA LYS A 59 -7.33 -1.81 -2.94
C LYS A 59 -5.91 -1.81 -2.36
N PHE A 60 -5.75 -2.47 -1.21
CA PHE A 60 -4.44 -2.77 -0.65
C PHE A 60 -4.16 -4.26 -0.82
N GLU A 61 -2.99 -4.57 -1.36
CA GLU A 61 -2.49 -5.93 -1.46
C GLU A 61 -1.11 -5.98 -0.81
N VAL A 62 -0.92 -6.93 0.09
CA VAL A 62 0.36 -7.14 0.74
C VAL A 62 1.15 -8.12 -0.09
N LEU A 63 2.25 -7.67 -0.69
CA LEU A 63 3.17 -8.56 -1.38
C LEU A 63 4.21 -9.07 -0.37
N VAL A 64 3.95 -10.25 0.18
CA VAL A 64 4.87 -10.94 1.09
C VAL A 64 5.59 -12.07 0.37
N SER A 65 6.74 -12.50 0.90
CA SER A 65 7.38 -13.72 0.40
C SER A 65 6.46 -14.92 0.62
N ALA A 66 6.55 -15.96 -0.21
CA ALA A 66 5.73 -17.17 -0.04
C ALA A 66 5.86 -17.79 1.37
N ARG A 67 7.05 -17.69 1.98
CA ARG A 67 7.30 -18.14 3.36
C ARG A 67 6.52 -17.31 4.39
N ASP A 68 6.43 -16.02 4.18
CA ASP A 68 5.71 -15.12 5.08
C ASP A 68 4.20 -15.22 4.86
N ALA A 69 3.75 -15.46 3.61
CA ALA A 69 2.36 -15.77 3.30
C ALA A 69 1.86 -17.01 4.06
N LEU A 70 2.66 -18.08 4.10
CA LEU A 70 2.30 -19.31 4.83
C LEU A 70 2.11 -19.07 6.33
N LYS A 71 2.94 -18.21 6.96
CA LYS A 71 2.75 -17.84 8.37
C LYS A 71 1.47 -17.06 8.64
N ILE A 72 1.02 -16.28 7.66
CA ILE A 72 -0.20 -15.48 7.75
C ILE A 72 -1.44 -16.36 7.53
N LEU A 73 -1.33 -17.40 6.69
CA LEU A 73 -2.44 -18.30 6.34
C LEU A 73 -2.64 -19.47 7.32
N GLY A 74 -1.63 -19.83 8.12
CA GLY A 74 -1.66 -20.95 9.06
C GLY A 74 -0.84 -22.14 8.58
#